data_AF-A0A3D4V1Y9-F1
#
_entry.id   AF-A0A3D4V1Y9-F1
#
_cell.length_a   1.000
_cell.length_b   1.000
_cell.length_c   1.000
_cell.angle_alpha   90.00
_cell.angle_beta   90.00
_cell.angle_gamma   90.00
#
_symmetry.space_group_name_H-M   'P 1'
#
loop_
_entity.id
_entity.type
_entity.pdbx_description
1 polymer ?
#
loop_
_entity_poly.entity_id
_entity_poly.type
_entity_poly.pdbx_seq_one_letter_code
_entity_poly.pdbx_strand_id
1 'polypeptide(L)'
;MKLYPSSLLEKLGYEQLRAAAIDVAQSNQSVELLEKLHPSNHEQTVKDLLAQTDEMMKTLLDPDPFPLGEVPEIRDHISQSRAQGSIIPLSAFVDILRLCQTTRFVKKFINQRKEEKPQLALICDQLIPMKELEDSIKGKVTENGELRDDASQQLKSIRKKLNSKKNDLRSTINRLMRQANKDGMASDEGATIRNGRMVIPIQAEFKRKI
;
A
#
# COMPACT_ATOMS: atom_id res chain seq x y z
N MET A 1 17.41 -34.43 12.79
CA MET A 1 18.21 -35.03 11.69
C MET A 1 19.65 -35.22 12.18
N LYS A 2 20.24 -36.41 12.04
CA LYS A 2 21.65 -36.62 12.35
C LYS A 2 22.47 -36.25 11.10
N LEU A 3 23.27 -35.19 11.20
CA LEU A 3 24.21 -34.81 10.15
C LEU A 3 25.50 -35.63 10.32
N TYR A 4 25.90 -36.34 9.27
CA TYR A 4 27.16 -37.08 9.27
C TYR A 4 27.88 -36.90 7.92
N PRO A 5 29.13 -36.38 7.92
CA PRO A 5 29.86 -35.80 9.04
C PRO A 5 29.18 -34.52 9.57
N SER A 6 29.59 -34.01 10.73
CA SER A 6 29.06 -32.74 11.28
C SER A 6 29.29 -31.55 10.33
N SER A 7 30.32 -31.62 9.48
CA SER A 7 30.65 -30.62 8.46
C SER A 7 29.87 -30.78 7.15
N LEU A 8 28.83 -31.61 7.08
CA LEU A 8 28.13 -31.93 5.83
C LEU A 8 27.53 -30.68 5.15
N LEU A 9 26.86 -29.82 5.92
CA LEU A 9 26.23 -28.62 5.36
C LEU A 9 27.24 -27.63 4.78
N GLU A 10 28.38 -27.49 5.45
CA GLU A 10 29.50 -26.66 5.00
C GLU A 10 30.08 -27.22 3.70
N LYS A 11 30.35 -28.53 3.64
CA LYS A 11 30.88 -29.20 2.44
C LYS A 11 29.92 -29.13 1.24
N LEU A 12 28.62 -29.14 1.48
CA LEU A 12 27.60 -29.00 0.45
C LEU A 12 27.32 -27.54 0.05
N GLY A 13 27.97 -26.57 0.72
CA GLY A 13 27.74 -25.16 0.45
C GLY A 13 26.33 -24.68 0.82
N TYR A 14 25.66 -25.36 1.76
CA TYR A 14 24.26 -25.10 2.10
C TYR A 14 24.04 -23.67 2.59
N GLU A 15 24.94 -23.18 3.44
CA GLU A 15 24.85 -21.83 4.01
C GLU A 15 25.02 -20.75 2.94
N GLN A 16 25.88 -20.99 1.95
CA GLN A 16 26.09 -20.09 0.82
C GLN A 16 24.86 -20.04 -0.07
N LEU A 17 24.24 -21.19 -0.36
CA LEU A 17 22.99 -21.25 -1.12
C LEU A 17 21.83 -20.57 -0.38
N ARG A 18 21.74 -20.79 0.94
CA ARG A 18 20.72 -20.16 1.79
C ARG A 18 20.89 -18.64 1.81
N ALA A 19 22.11 -18.15 1.98
CA ALA A 19 22.41 -16.72 1.93
C ALA A 19 22.06 -16.11 0.56
N ALA A 20 22.42 -16.79 -0.54
CA ALA A 20 22.06 -16.34 -1.88
C ALA A 20 20.54 -16.30 -2.11
N ALA A 21 19.79 -17.27 -1.58
CA ALA A 21 18.33 -17.29 -1.65
C ALA A 21 17.69 -16.15 -0.84
N ILE A 22 18.27 -15.81 0.32
CA ILE A 22 17.82 -14.69 1.15
C ILE A 22 18.02 -13.35 0.43
N ASP A 23 19.15 -13.17 -0.27
CA ASP A 23 19.47 -11.93 -1.00
C ASP A 23 18.45 -11.61 -2.11
N VAL A 24 17.85 -12.64 -2.70
CA VAL A 24 16.83 -12.51 -3.75
C VAL A 24 15.38 -12.65 -3.24
N ALA A 25 15.19 -12.76 -1.92
CA ALA A 25 13.87 -12.91 -1.34
C ALA A 25 13.05 -11.61 -1.43
N GLN A 26 11.77 -11.71 -1.84
CA GLN A 26 10.91 -10.55 -2.11
C GLN A 26 10.05 -10.10 -0.91
N SER A 27 10.15 -10.78 0.23
CA SER A 27 9.38 -10.43 1.43
C SER A 27 10.12 -10.78 2.72
N ASN A 28 9.86 -10.05 3.79
CA ASN A 28 10.40 -10.34 5.12
C ASN A 28 9.99 -11.75 5.60
N GLN A 29 8.79 -12.20 5.25
CA GLN A 29 8.33 -13.56 5.58
C GLN A 29 9.14 -14.63 4.85
N SER A 30 9.52 -14.38 3.60
CA SER A 30 10.39 -15.27 2.83
C SER A 30 11.78 -15.35 3.46
N VAL A 31 12.33 -14.22 3.91
CA VAL A 31 13.61 -14.17 4.64
C VAL A 31 13.51 -14.99 5.94
N GLU A 32 12.52 -14.72 6.78
CA GLU A 32 12.30 -15.45 8.04
C GLU A 32 12.13 -16.97 7.83
N LEU A 33 11.50 -17.37 6.71
CA LEU A 33 11.34 -18.77 6.34
C LEU A 33 12.68 -19.40 5.92
N LEU A 34 13.45 -18.70 5.09
CA LEU A 34 14.74 -19.17 4.60
C LEU A 34 15.78 -19.25 5.72
N GLU A 35 15.80 -18.32 6.67
CA GLU A 35 16.71 -18.35 7.83
C GLU A 35 16.49 -19.60 8.70
N LYS A 36 15.23 -20.04 8.82
CA LYS A 36 14.83 -21.22 9.59
C LYS A 36 14.84 -22.51 8.76
N LEU A 37 15.11 -22.40 7.46
CA LEU A 37 15.15 -23.56 6.57
C LEU A 37 16.33 -24.45 6.95
N HIS A 38 16.04 -25.74 7.07
CA HIS A 38 17.02 -26.79 7.29
C HIS A 38 16.70 -27.99 6.38
N PRO A 39 17.70 -28.79 6.00
CA PRO A 39 17.45 -30.00 5.23
C PRO A 39 16.49 -30.95 5.95
N SER A 40 15.60 -31.57 5.17
CA SER A 40 14.71 -32.62 5.66
C SER A 40 15.32 -33.99 5.41
N ASN A 41 15.11 -34.92 6.34
CA ASN A 41 15.42 -36.34 6.18
C ASN A 41 14.18 -37.20 5.93
N HIS A 42 13.01 -36.58 5.74
CA HIS A 42 11.78 -37.28 5.39
C HIS A 42 11.59 -37.30 3.87
N GLU A 43 11.62 -38.50 3.29
CA GLU A 43 11.62 -38.70 1.84
C GLU A 43 10.45 -38.00 1.14
N GLN A 44 9.23 -38.13 1.68
CA GLN A 44 8.05 -37.52 1.07
C GLN A 44 8.16 -35.99 1.05
N THR A 45 8.58 -35.38 2.16
CA THR A 45 8.80 -33.93 2.22
C THR A 45 9.84 -33.47 1.20
N VAL A 46 10.94 -34.22 1.04
CA VAL A 46 11.97 -33.88 0.06
C VAL A 46 11.41 -33.96 -1.37
N LYS A 47 10.63 -35.00 -1.69
CA LYS A 47 9.98 -35.13 -3.00
C LYS A 47 9.01 -33.98 -3.28
N ASP A 48 8.18 -33.63 -2.30
CA ASP A 48 7.19 -32.55 -2.44
C ASP A 48 7.89 -31.19 -2.66
N LEU A 49 8.92 -30.87 -1.85
CA LEU A 49 9.68 -29.62 -1.98
C LEU A 49 10.42 -29.52 -3.33
N LEU A 50 11.02 -30.62 -3.79
CA LEU A 50 11.69 -30.66 -5.09
C LEU A 50 10.70 -30.49 -6.24
N ALA A 51 9.52 -31.12 -6.17
CA ALA A 51 8.48 -30.97 -7.17
C ALA A 51 7.92 -29.54 -7.22
N GLN A 52 7.67 -28.92 -6.06
CA GLN A 52 7.28 -27.50 -5.97
C GLN A 52 8.33 -26.58 -6.58
N THR A 53 9.61 -26.83 -6.30
CA THR A 53 10.73 -26.05 -6.84
C THR A 53 10.82 -26.20 -8.36
N ASP A 54 10.72 -27.42 -8.89
CA ASP A 54 10.72 -27.69 -10.33
C ASP A 54 9.55 -27.01 -11.05
N GLU A 55 8.34 -27.11 -10.50
CA GLU A 55 7.16 -26.44 -11.05
C GLU A 55 7.32 -24.91 -11.07
N MET A 56 7.88 -24.33 -10.00
CA MET A 56 8.13 -22.89 -9.91
C MET A 56 9.22 -22.44 -10.88
N MET A 57 10.33 -23.17 -10.98
CA MET A 57 11.38 -22.86 -11.95
C MET A 57 10.86 -22.86 -13.38
N LYS A 58 10.06 -23.87 -13.75
CA LYS A 58 9.41 -23.91 -15.07
C LYS A 58 8.44 -22.73 -15.27
N THR A 59 7.74 -22.30 -14.22
CA THR A 59 6.85 -21.14 -14.27
C THR A 59 7.61 -19.84 -14.47
N LEU A 60 8.77 -19.68 -13.82
CA LEU A 60 9.62 -18.50 -13.97
C LEU A 60 10.33 -18.42 -15.33
N LEU A 61 10.53 -19.56 -15.99
CA LEU A 61 11.10 -19.64 -17.34
C LEU A 61 10.04 -19.54 -18.46
N ASP A 62 8.75 -19.56 -18.10
CA ASP A 62 7.64 -19.38 -19.05
C ASP A 62 7.60 -17.92 -19.54
N PRO A 63 7.31 -17.67 -20.83
CA PRO A 63 7.10 -16.31 -21.34
C PRO A 63 5.96 -15.53 -20.66
N ASP A 64 4.95 -16.20 -20.12
CA ASP A 64 3.87 -15.56 -19.35
C ASP A 64 4.34 -15.26 -17.91
N PRO A 65 4.56 -13.98 -17.54
CA PRO A 65 5.22 -13.63 -16.29
C PRO A 65 4.38 -14.02 -15.08
N PHE A 66 5.04 -14.66 -14.10
CA PHE A 66 4.41 -14.98 -12.83
C PHE A 66 4.01 -13.68 -12.09
N PRO A 67 2.74 -13.50 -11.70
CA PRO A 67 2.23 -12.24 -11.17
C PRO A 67 2.54 -12.03 -9.68
N LEU A 68 3.77 -12.33 -9.27
CA LEU A 68 4.28 -12.03 -7.94
C LEU A 68 4.85 -10.60 -7.99
N GLY A 69 3.97 -9.64 -7.71
CA GLY A 69 4.38 -8.25 -7.50
C GLY A 69 5.10 -8.05 -6.17
N GLU A 70 5.21 -6.81 -5.72
CA GLU A 70 5.72 -6.50 -4.39
C GLU A 70 4.85 -7.12 -3.28
N VAL A 71 5.48 -7.66 -2.26
CA VAL A 71 4.83 -8.22 -1.06
C VAL A 71 5.15 -7.32 0.13
N PRO A 72 4.33 -6.29 0.40
CA PRO A 72 4.61 -5.34 1.47
C PRO A 72 4.44 -5.99 2.85
N GLU A 73 5.23 -5.53 3.81
CA GLU A 73 5.10 -5.94 5.21
C GLU A 73 3.96 -5.18 5.88
N ILE A 74 2.89 -5.89 6.23
CA ILE A 74 1.68 -5.31 6.82
C ILE A 74 1.37 -5.84 8.21
N ARG A 75 2.16 -6.78 8.77
CA ARG A 75 1.84 -7.45 10.04
C ARG A 75 1.61 -6.46 11.18
N ASP A 76 2.41 -5.40 11.26
CA ASP A 76 2.28 -4.36 12.28
C ASP A 76 0.96 -3.58 12.13
N HIS A 77 0.59 -3.21 10.92
CA HIS A 77 -0.69 -2.54 10.64
C HIS A 77 -1.89 -3.44 10.97
N ILE A 78 -1.81 -4.73 10.61
CA ILE A 78 -2.85 -5.69 10.95
C ILE A 78 -2.95 -5.89 12.47
N SER A 79 -1.81 -5.98 13.17
CA SER A 79 -1.77 -6.09 14.63
C SER A 79 -2.42 -4.87 15.30
N GLN A 80 -2.06 -3.66 14.89
CA GLN A 80 -2.63 -2.41 15.40
C GLN A 80 -4.15 -2.33 15.15
N SER A 81 -4.62 -2.82 14.00
CA SER A 81 -6.03 -2.77 13.60
C SER A 81 -6.97 -3.61 14.49
N ARG A 82 -6.44 -4.54 15.30
CA ARG A 82 -7.26 -5.41 16.17
C ARG A 82 -7.98 -4.65 17.28
N ALA A 83 -7.41 -3.56 17.77
CA ALA A 83 -8.04 -2.75 18.80
C ALA A 83 -9.18 -1.92 18.19
N GLN A 84 -10.37 -1.99 18.78
CA GLN A 84 -11.52 -1.20 18.33
C GLN A 84 -11.20 0.30 18.44
N GLY A 85 -11.49 1.06 17.39
CA GLY A 85 -11.18 2.49 17.32
C GLY A 85 -9.72 2.81 17.00
N SER A 86 -8.89 1.81 16.72
CA SER A 86 -7.54 2.01 16.19
C SER A 86 -7.57 2.75 14.85
N ILE A 87 -6.52 3.52 14.62
CA ILE A 87 -6.30 4.27 13.38
C ILE A 87 -4.95 3.83 12.84
N ILE A 88 -4.95 3.30 11.62
CA ILE A 88 -3.74 2.98 10.86
C ILE A 88 -3.56 4.00 9.73
N PRO A 89 -2.32 4.28 9.29
CA PRO A 89 -2.08 5.26 8.24
C PRO A 89 -2.73 4.84 6.91
N LEU A 90 -3.10 5.82 6.08
CA LEU A 90 -3.74 5.55 4.79
C LEU A 90 -2.85 4.74 3.83
N SER A 91 -1.53 4.94 3.91
CA SER A 91 -0.56 4.16 3.14
C SER A 91 -0.67 2.65 3.41
N ALA A 92 -0.98 2.24 4.65
CA ALA A 92 -1.16 0.84 4.99
C ALA A 92 -2.29 0.19 4.18
N PHE A 93 -3.35 0.95 3.85
CA PHE A 93 -4.44 0.42 3.03
C PHE A 93 -4.03 0.20 1.57
N VAL A 94 -3.07 0.99 1.06
CA VAL A 94 -2.50 0.75 -0.28
C VAL A 94 -1.72 -0.56 -0.28
N ASP A 95 -0.91 -0.79 0.76
CA ASP A 95 -0.12 -2.02 0.90
C ASP A 95 -1.01 -3.26 1.08
N ILE A 96 -2.04 -3.16 1.92
CA ILE A 96 -3.06 -4.20 2.09
C ILE A 96 -3.76 -4.49 0.76
N LEU A 97 -4.14 -3.43 0.02
CA LEU A 97 -4.78 -3.58 -1.28
C LEU A 97 -3.88 -4.28 -2.29
N ARG A 98 -2.58 -3.93 -2.35
CA ARG A 98 -1.58 -4.61 -3.19
C ARG A 98 -1.50 -6.09 -2.84
N LEU A 99 -1.39 -6.43 -1.56
CA LEU A 99 -1.31 -7.83 -1.14
C LEU A 99 -2.58 -8.62 -1.51
N CYS A 100 -3.78 -8.04 -1.32
CA CYS A 100 -5.03 -8.67 -1.74
C CYS A 100 -5.07 -8.93 -3.25
N GLN A 101 -4.62 -7.96 -4.05
CA GLN A 101 -4.55 -8.08 -5.51
C GLN A 101 -3.56 -9.15 -5.94
N THR A 102 -2.33 -9.15 -5.39
CA THR A 102 -1.31 -10.18 -5.64
C THR A 102 -1.86 -11.57 -5.32
N THR A 103 -2.49 -11.73 -4.16
CA THR A 103 -3.16 -12.98 -3.75
C THR A 103 -4.16 -13.48 -4.80
N ARG A 104 -5.03 -12.57 -5.27
CA ARG A 104 -6.05 -12.90 -6.29
C ARG A 104 -5.42 -13.24 -7.64
N PHE A 105 -4.39 -12.50 -8.06
CA PHE A 105 -3.73 -12.73 -9.35
C PHE A 105 -2.93 -14.02 -9.36
N VAL A 106 -2.13 -14.29 -8.31
CA VAL A 106 -1.37 -15.54 -8.15
C VAL A 106 -2.31 -16.74 -8.13
N LYS A 107 -3.39 -16.69 -7.33
CA LYS A 107 -4.36 -17.79 -7.28
C LYS A 107 -5.01 -18.03 -8.65
N LYS A 108 -5.39 -16.98 -9.36
CA LYS A 108 -5.96 -17.09 -10.71
C LYS A 108 -4.97 -17.70 -11.70
N PHE A 109 -3.73 -17.23 -11.70
CA PHE A 109 -2.67 -17.67 -12.61
C PHE A 109 -2.36 -19.16 -12.44
N ILE A 110 -2.20 -19.62 -11.20
CA ILE A 110 -1.90 -21.04 -10.92
C ILE A 110 -3.12 -21.93 -11.18
N ASN A 111 -4.33 -21.47 -10.86
CA ASN A 111 -5.54 -22.25 -11.15
C ASN A 111 -5.75 -22.51 -12.64
N GLN A 112 -5.34 -21.58 -13.52
CA GLN A 112 -5.39 -21.78 -14.97
C GLN A 112 -4.40 -22.84 -15.47
N ARG A 113 -3.41 -23.19 -14.65
CA ARG A 113 -2.33 -24.15 -14.95
C ARG A 113 -2.34 -25.34 -13.99
N LYS A 114 -3.45 -25.61 -13.31
CA LYS A 114 -3.53 -26.60 -12.23
C LYS A 114 -3.15 -28.02 -12.66
N GLU A 115 -3.44 -28.39 -13.91
CA GLU A 115 -3.07 -29.70 -14.46
C GLU A 115 -1.55 -29.81 -14.71
N GLU A 116 -0.92 -28.73 -15.15
CA GLU A 116 0.53 -28.67 -15.42
C GLU A 116 1.36 -28.42 -14.14
N LYS A 117 0.75 -27.77 -13.14
CA LYS A 117 1.38 -27.29 -11.90
C LYS A 117 0.59 -27.73 -10.64
N PRO A 118 0.38 -29.05 -10.45
CA PRO A 118 -0.45 -29.55 -9.35
C PRO A 118 0.13 -29.22 -7.97
N GLN A 119 1.45 -29.22 -7.78
CA GLN A 119 2.04 -28.93 -6.48
C GLN A 119 1.91 -27.45 -6.10
N LEU A 120 2.12 -26.54 -7.06
CA LEU A 120 1.88 -25.11 -6.82
C LEU A 120 0.39 -24.82 -6.59
N ALA A 121 -0.50 -25.56 -7.25
CA ALA A 121 -1.94 -25.42 -7.03
C ALA A 121 -2.33 -25.80 -5.59
N LEU A 122 -1.73 -26.86 -5.01
CA LEU A 122 -1.96 -27.22 -3.61
C LEU A 122 -1.53 -26.12 -2.64
N ILE A 123 -0.41 -25.44 -2.91
CA ILE A 123 0.02 -24.27 -2.11
C ILE A 123 -0.99 -23.13 -2.28
N CYS A 124 -1.35 -22.81 -3.53
CA CYS A 124 -2.21 -21.67 -3.86
C CYS A 124 -3.68 -21.86 -3.47
N ASP A 125 -4.12 -23.09 -3.22
CA ASP A 125 -5.47 -23.38 -2.74
C ASP A 125 -5.74 -22.71 -1.38
N GLN A 126 -4.70 -22.53 -0.56
CA GLN A 126 -4.76 -21.84 0.74
C GLN A 126 -4.91 -20.31 0.62
N LEU A 127 -4.61 -19.72 -0.53
CA LEU A 127 -4.77 -18.29 -0.76
C LEU A 127 -6.26 -17.92 -0.80
N ILE A 128 -6.68 -16.90 -0.07
CA ILE A 128 -8.08 -16.47 -0.02
C ILE A 128 -8.20 -15.10 -0.67
N PRO A 129 -8.77 -14.98 -1.89
CA PRO A 129 -9.02 -13.69 -2.51
C PRO A 129 -10.05 -12.88 -1.71
N MET A 130 -9.68 -11.66 -1.30
CA MET A 130 -10.53 -10.81 -0.45
C MET A 130 -11.18 -9.68 -1.27
N LYS A 131 -12.04 -10.05 -2.23
CA LYS A 131 -12.64 -9.08 -3.17
C LYS A 131 -13.40 -7.95 -2.48
N GLU A 132 -14.18 -8.26 -1.45
CA GLU A 132 -14.94 -7.26 -0.70
C GLU A 132 -14.02 -6.23 -0.02
N LEU A 133 -12.87 -6.68 0.49
CA LEU A 133 -11.87 -5.81 1.09
C LEU A 133 -11.21 -4.93 0.02
N GLU A 134 -10.84 -5.51 -1.14
CA GLU A 134 -10.31 -4.73 -2.26
C GLU A 134 -11.27 -3.61 -2.68
N ASP A 135 -12.55 -3.95 -2.87
CA ASP A 135 -13.58 -3.01 -3.34
C ASP A 135 -13.86 -1.94 -2.26
N SER A 136 -13.87 -2.30 -0.98
CA SER A 136 -14.02 -1.36 0.16
C SER A 136 -12.85 -0.38 0.25
N ILE A 137 -11.60 -0.83 0.08
CA ILE A 137 -10.42 0.04 0.11
C ILE A 137 -10.45 0.98 -1.09
N LYS A 138 -10.66 0.46 -2.31
CA LYS A 138 -10.73 1.28 -3.55
C LYS A 138 -11.82 2.35 -3.50
N GLY A 139 -12.94 2.07 -2.83
CA GLY A 139 -14.02 3.03 -2.63
C GLY A 139 -13.68 4.16 -1.64
N LYS A 140 -12.63 4.03 -0.84
CA LYS A 140 -12.29 4.98 0.24
C LYS A 140 -10.92 5.64 0.08
N VAL A 141 -9.96 4.93 -0.49
CA VAL A 141 -8.57 5.36 -0.61
C VAL A 141 -8.20 5.43 -2.09
N THR A 142 -7.49 6.49 -2.49
CA THR A 142 -6.94 6.64 -3.83
C THR A 142 -5.69 5.78 -4.02
N GLU A 143 -5.24 5.61 -5.25
CA GLU A 143 -4.00 4.88 -5.57
C GLU A 143 -2.76 5.51 -4.92
N ASN A 144 -2.80 6.83 -4.67
CA ASN A 144 -1.73 7.58 -4.00
C ASN A 144 -1.77 7.49 -2.47
N GLY A 145 -2.70 6.72 -1.90
CA GLY A 145 -2.84 6.59 -0.45
C GLY A 145 -3.53 7.78 0.21
N GLU A 146 -4.35 8.52 -0.52
CA GLU A 146 -5.14 9.63 0.03
C GLU A 146 -6.60 9.21 0.25
N LEU A 147 -7.25 9.83 1.24
CA LEU A 147 -8.67 9.58 1.48
C LEU A 147 -9.51 10.31 0.44
N ARG A 148 -10.32 9.55 -0.29
CA ARG A 148 -11.22 10.08 -1.33
C ARG A 148 -12.22 11.07 -0.74
N ASP A 149 -12.55 12.11 -1.51
CA ASP A 149 -13.60 13.08 -1.16
C ASP A 149 -14.97 12.44 -0.94
N ASP A 150 -15.22 11.34 -1.66
CA ASP A 150 -16.46 10.58 -1.66
C ASP A 150 -16.40 9.28 -0.86
N ALA A 151 -15.37 9.10 -0.01
CA ALA A 151 -15.22 7.92 0.85
C ALA A 151 -16.46 7.65 1.73
N SER A 152 -17.25 8.69 2.02
CA SER A 152 -18.63 8.54 2.51
C SER A 152 -19.51 9.68 2.00
N GLN A 153 -20.83 9.45 1.96
CA GLN A 153 -21.79 10.49 1.57
C GLN A 153 -21.75 11.70 2.53
N GLN A 154 -21.54 11.44 3.82
CA GLN A 154 -21.39 12.49 4.83
C GLN A 154 -20.12 13.30 4.60
N LEU A 155 -18.97 12.65 4.37
CA LEU A 155 -17.71 13.34 4.08
C LEU A 155 -17.82 14.20 2.82
N LYS A 156 -18.42 13.66 1.76
CA LYS A 156 -18.68 14.37 0.51
C LYS A 156 -19.51 15.64 0.74
N SER A 157 -20.57 15.53 1.53
CA SER A 157 -21.43 16.68 1.90
C SER A 157 -20.66 17.73 2.69
N ILE A 158 -19.85 17.30 3.68
CA ILE A 158 -19.03 18.21 4.51
C ILE A 158 -18.00 18.94 3.65
N ARG A 159 -17.22 18.21 2.83
CA ARG A 159 -16.21 18.81 1.94
C ARG A 159 -16.85 19.77 0.93
N LYS A 160 -18.03 19.44 0.38
CA LYS A 160 -18.79 20.34 -0.50
C LYS A 160 -19.21 21.63 0.21
N LYS A 161 -19.77 21.54 1.42
CA LYS A 161 -20.14 22.74 2.22
C LYS A 161 -18.92 23.60 2.53
N LEU A 162 -17.80 22.98 2.90
CA LEU A 162 -16.54 23.66 3.20
C LEU A 162 -15.99 24.40 1.98
N ASN A 163 -16.00 23.77 0.80
CA ASN A 163 -15.58 24.41 -0.45
C ASN A 163 -16.51 25.56 -0.86
N SER A 164 -17.83 25.40 -0.70
CA SER A 164 -18.80 26.48 -0.94
C SER A 164 -18.50 27.69 -0.06
N LYS A 165 -18.33 27.48 1.26
CA LYS A 165 -18.02 28.58 2.20
C LYS A 165 -16.68 29.25 1.90
N LYS A 166 -15.66 28.50 1.47
CA LYS A 166 -14.38 29.06 1.02
C LYS A 166 -14.56 29.95 -0.22
N ASN A 167 -15.41 29.55 -1.16
CA ASN A 167 -15.69 30.34 -2.36
C ASN A 167 -16.49 31.61 -2.03
N ASP A 168 -17.48 31.51 -1.14
CA ASP A 168 -18.25 32.67 -0.64
C ASP A 168 -17.33 33.70 0.03
N LEU A 169 -16.39 33.23 0.87
CA LEU A 169 -15.39 34.08 1.53
C LEU A 169 -14.49 34.78 0.51
N ARG A 170 -13.95 34.02 -0.47
CA ARG A 170 -13.11 34.57 -1.55
C ARG A 170 -13.86 35.63 -2.36
N SER A 171 -15.11 35.35 -2.73
CA SER A 171 -15.97 36.30 -3.46
C SER A 171 -16.18 37.59 -2.66
N THR A 172 -16.49 37.45 -1.36
CA THR A 172 -16.69 38.58 -0.45
C THR A 172 -15.44 39.44 -0.34
N ILE A 173 -14.28 38.82 -0.17
CA ILE A 173 -13.00 39.54 -0.04
C ILE A 173 -12.62 40.20 -1.37
N ASN A 174 -12.79 39.54 -2.50
CA ASN A 174 -12.55 40.15 -3.81
C ASN A 174 -13.46 41.37 -4.04
N ARG A 175 -14.73 41.31 -3.61
CA ARG A 175 -15.64 42.47 -3.69
C ARG A 175 -15.16 43.62 -2.81
N LEU A 176 -14.79 43.35 -1.56
CA LEU A 176 -14.30 44.36 -0.62
C LEU A 176 -12.96 44.94 -1.07
N MET A 177 -12.04 44.13 -1.61
CA MET A 177 -10.78 44.60 -2.22
C MET A 177 -11.04 45.55 -3.38
N ARG A 178 -11.96 45.21 -4.30
CA ARG A 178 -12.31 46.09 -5.42
C ARG A 178 -12.87 47.42 -4.95
N GLN A 179 -13.68 47.40 -3.88
CA GLN A 179 -14.22 48.62 -3.28
C GLN A 179 -13.11 49.46 -2.63
N ALA A 180 -12.25 48.84 -1.81
CA ALA A 180 -11.12 49.52 -1.19
C ALA A 180 -10.12 50.09 -2.22
N ASN A 181 -9.89 49.40 -3.34
CA ASN A 181 -9.09 49.91 -4.47
C ASN A 181 -9.76 51.12 -5.14
N LYS A 182 -11.08 51.06 -5.38
CA LYS A 182 -11.84 52.16 -5.98
C LYS A 182 -11.85 53.41 -5.09
N ASP A 183 -11.89 53.21 -3.77
CA ASP A 183 -11.87 54.28 -2.77
C ASP A 183 -10.45 54.80 -2.48
N GLY A 184 -9.43 54.27 -3.18
CA GLY A 184 -8.01 54.64 -3.01
C GLY A 184 -7.39 54.22 -1.68
N MET A 185 -8.06 53.34 -0.93
CA MET A 185 -7.67 52.96 0.43
C MET A 185 -6.79 51.71 0.50
N ALA A 186 -6.82 50.86 -0.52
CA ALA A 186 -6.05 49.62 -0.56
C ALA A 186 -4.64 49.82 -1.14
N SER A 187 -3.71 48.99 -0.68
CA SER A 187 -2.34 48.95 -1.22
C SER A 187 -2.31 48.22 -2.57
N ASP A 188 -1.26 48.42 -3.39
CA ASP A 188 -1.11 47.71 -4.68
C ASP A 188 -0.98 46.19 -4.53
N GLU A 189 -0.69 45.71 -3.31
CA GLU A 189 -0.70 44.29 -2.96
C GLU A 189 -2.15 43.77 -2.88
N GLY A 190 -2.46 42.71 -3.64
CA GLY A 190 -3.76 42.04 -3.59
C GLY A 190 -4.10 41.44 -2.21
N ALA A 191 -5.29 40.83 -2.08
CA ALA A 191 -5.66 40.14 -0.84
C ALA A 191 -4.62 39.07 -0.47
N THR A 192 -4.16 39.08 0.79
CA THR A 192 -3.14 38.15 1.31
C THR A 192 -3.68 37.32 2.46
N ILE A 193 -2.94 36.28 2.87
CA ILE A 193 -3.25 35.47 4.04
C ILE A 193 -2.31 35.87 5.17
N ARG A 194 -2.85 36.34 6.31
CA ARG A 194 -2.11 36.57 7.55
C ARG A 194 -2.71 35.74 8.68
N ASN A 195 -1.90 34.97 9.39
CA ASN A 195 -2.34 34.10 10.49
C ASN A 195 -3.50 33.16 10.10
N GLY A 196 -3.47 32.63 8.87
CA GLY A 196 -4.52 31.76 8.34
C GLY A 196 -5.85 32.47 8.01
N ARG A 197 -5.91 33.81 8.13
CA ARG A 197 -7.07 34.62 7.76
C ARG A 197 -6.75 35.42 6.50
N MET A 198 -7.72 35.50 5.62
CA MET A 198 -7.59 36.32 4.43
C MET A 198 -7.86 37.78 4.81
N VAL A 199 -6.93 38.66 4.47
CA VAL A 199 -6.90 40.07 4.91
C VAL A 199 -6.77 41.00 3.71
N ILE A 200 -7.30 42.22 3.88
CA ILE A 200 -7.23 43.31 2.90
C ILE A 200 -6.19 44.32 3.40
N PRO A 201 -5.08 44.55 2.68
CA PRO A 201 -4.09 45.54 3.08
C PRO A 201 -4.62 46.95 2.79
N ILE A 202 -4.82 47.73 3.84
CA ILE A 202 -5.25 49.14 3.78
C ILE A 202 -4.03 50.04 3.98
N GLN A 203 -3.90 51.09 3.17
CA GLN A 203 -2.84 52.09 3.32
C GLN A 203 -2.96 52.80 4.68
N ALA A 204 -1.82 53.09 5.31
CA ALA A 204 -1.75 53.61 6.67
C ALA A 204 -2.56 54.92 6.87
N GLU A 205 -2.64 55.74 5.82
CA GLU A 205 -3.36 57.02 5.78
C GLU A 205 -4.87 56.85 5.98
N PHE A 206 -5.43 55.70 5.62
CA PHE A 206 -6.86 55.40 5.69
C PHE A 206 -7.27 54.55 6.90
N LYS A 207 -6.32 54.22 7.78
CA LYS A 207 -6.56 53.40 9.00
C LYS A 207 -7.71 53.91 9.89
N ARG A 208 -7.99 55.21 9.89
CA ARG A 208 -9.03 55.85 10.74
C ARG A 208 -10.39 56.04 10.05
N LYS A 209 -10.54 55.66 8.77
CA LYS A 209 -11.78 55.81 8.00
C LYS A 209 -12.60 54.51 7.91
N ILE A 210 -12.13 53.44 8.54
CA ILE A 210 -12.73 52.10 8.55
C ILE A 210 -13.20 51.77 9.95
#